data_AF-A0A7J5EUL2-F1
#
_entry.id   AF-A0A7J5EUL2-F1
#
_cell.length_a   1.000
_cell.length_b   1.000
_cell.length_c   1.000
_cell.angle_alpha   90.00
_cell.angle_beta   90.00
_cell.angle_gamma   90.00
#
_symmetry.space_group_name_H-M   'P 1'
#
loop_
_entity.id
_entity.type
_entity.pdbx_description
1 polymer ?
#
loop_
_entity_poly.entity_id
_entity_poly.type
_entity_poly.pdbx_seq_one_letter_code
_entity_poly.pdbx_strand_id
1 'polypeptide(L)'
;MGLHHDESAAPSGTGRGTNPPLRPDGCTRRTGGRCVLVSVLLASACAGEAPPPPPELTDGIPGDEVPERWAEGVEVDEDRSGDLRPEALALIEAREAGEPEPNEEVSYAWRPPATVRVWRRRLDGSTASCQGRVDVIPLEKYVKGVLPHEWIRSWHGESLRAGAVAIRTYAASWVTRGGKYSCADLDDTTASQVYQDQTYAVTNAAVDATAATFVMKNGAPVFAEYSAENGHPTATGISDSVCAGRARYGHGRGTCQWGSQR
;
A
#
# COMPACT_ATOMS: atom_id res chain seq x y z
N MET A 1 -31.78 -29.55 56.91
CA MET A 1 -32.72 -28.66 56.19
C MET A 1 -32.86 -29.20 54.76
N GLY A 2 -34.10 -29.42 54.29
CA GLY A 2 -34.52 -30.30 53.18
C GLY A 2 -33.80 -30.12 51.83
N LEU A 3 -33.61 -31.16 50.99
CA LEU A 3 -34.50 -32.18 50.40
C LEU A 3 -35.28 -31.71 49.16
N HIS A 4 -34.92 -32.34 48.03
CA HIS A 4 -35.77 -32.92 46.98
C HIS A 4 -36.42 -32.10 45.84
N HIS A 5 -36.05 -32.53 44.60
CA HIS A 5 -36.91 -32.90 43.44
C HIS A 5 -37.71 -31.77 42.74
N ASP A 6 -38.03 -31.77 41.44
CA ASP A 6 -37.90 -32.74 40.35
C ASP A 6 -38.05 -32.04 38.98
N GLU A 7 -37.64 -32.77 37.94
CA GLU A 7 -38.11 -32.91 36.56
C GLU A 7 -39.11 -31.95 35.83
N SER A 8 -38.76 -31.77 34.54
CA SER A 8 -39.60 -32.00 33.33
C SER A 8 -40.68 -30.99 32.91
N ALA A 9 -40.55 -30.42 31.70
CA ALA A 9 -41.28 -30.90 30.53
C ALA A 9 -41.22 -29.89 29.35
N ALA A 10 -40.92 -30.42 28.16
CA ALA A 10 -41.19 -29.79 26.87
C ALA A 10 -42.70 -29.77 26.57
N PRO A 11 -43.11 -29.04 25.52
CA PRO A 11 -43.91 -29.73 24.51
C PRO A 11 -43.40 -29.56 23.08
N SER A 12 -43.58 -30.66 22.37
CA SER A 12 -43.50 -30.90 20.93
C SER A 12 -44.34 -29.95 20.08
N GLY A 13 -43.76 -29.49 18.96
CA GLY A 13 -44.47 -28.83 17.87
C GLY A 13 -43.85 -29.19 16.52
N THR A 14 -44.33 -30.27 15.94
CA THR A 14 -43.97 -30.79 14.62
C THR A 14 -44.51 -29.90 13.50
N GLY A 15 -43.62 -29.39 12.64
CA GLY A 15 -43.98 -28.73 11.38
C GLY A 15 -43.23 -29.35 10.21
N ARG A 16 -43.79 -30.43 9.65
CA ARG A 16 -43.37 -30.99 8.35
C ARG A 16 -43.86 -30.06 7.24
N GLY A 17 -42.95 -29.29 6.64
CA GLY A 17 -43.15 -28.64 5.34
C GLY A 17 -42.55 -29.51 4.25
N THR A 18 -43.40 -30.20 3.51
CA THR A 18 -43.09 -31.12 2.43
C THR A 18 -42.50 -30.40 1.21
N ASN A 19 -41.34 -30.86 0.73
CA ASN A 19 -40.86 -30.59 -0.63
C ASN A 19 -41.87 -31.12 -1.66
N PRO A 20 -42.36 -30.31 -2.62
CA PRO A 20 -43.08 -30.84 -3.76
C PRO A 20 -42.12 -31.51 -4.77
N PRO A 21 -42.62 -32.47 -5.57
CA PRO A 21 -41.81 -33.55 -6.12
C PRO A 21 -41.07 -33.19 -7.41
N LEU A 22 -39.87 -33.76 -7.53
CA LEU A 22 -39.25 -34.07 -8.81
C LEU A 22 -40.12 -35.11 -9.53
N ARG A 23 -40.57 -34.80 -10.74
CA ARG A 23 -40.86 -35.81 -11.76
C ARG A 23 -40.51 -35.34 -13.18
N PRO A 24 -40.21 -36.31 -14.06
CA PRO A 24 -39.30 -36.16 -15.20
C PRO A 24 -40.07 -35.99 -16.51
N ASP A 25 -39.32 -36.04 -17.60
CA ASP A 25 -39.73 -36.28 -18.99
C ASP A 25 -39.57 -35.06 -19.91
N GLY A 26 -38.67 -35.21 -20.89
CA GLY A 26 -38.52 -34.23 -21.96
C GLY A 26 -37.21 -34.25 -22.72
N CYS A 27 -36.58 -35.41 -22.92
CA CYS A 27 -35.56 -35.53 -23.95
C CYS A 27 -36.24 -35.42 -25.32
N THR A 28 -36.09 -34.29 -26.01
CA THR A 28 -36.25 -34.22 -27.46
C THR A 28 -35.00 -33.66 -28.09
N ARG A 29 -34.21 -34.56 -28.69
CA ARG A 29 -33.22 -34.24 -29.72
C ARG A 29 -33.93 -33.48 -30.84
N ARG A 30 -33.43 -32.28 -31.17
CA ARG A 30 -33.48 -31.76 -32.53
C ARG A 30 -32.06 -31.61 -33.07
N THR A 31 -31.79 -32.53 -33.97
CA THR A 31 -30.88 -32.49 -35.12
C THR A 31 -30.29 -31.13 -35.50
N GLY A 32 -28.96 -31.10 -35.64
CA GLY A 32 -28.27 -30.51 -36.79
C GLY A 32 -28.46 -29.02 -37.02
N GLY A 33 -27.63 -28.20 -36.37
CA GLY A 33 -27.40 -26.82 -36.75
C GLY A 33 -25.94 -26.48 -36.46
N ARG A 34 -25.18 -26.15 -37.49
CA ARG A 34 -23.78 -25.71 -37.40
C ARG A 34 -23.64 -24.65 -36.31
N CYS A 35 -22.76 -24.89 -35.32
CA CYS A 35 -22.30 -23.85 -34.41
C CYS A 35 -21.54 -22.80 -35.24
N VAL A 36 -22.24 -21.73 -35.64
CA VAL A 36 -21.59 -20.48 -36.03
C VAL A 36 -21.13 -19.85 -34.72
N LEU A 37 -19.82 -19.84 -34.52
CA LEU A 37 -19.17 -19.11 -33.44
C LEU A 37 -19.46 -17.61 -33.67
N VAL A 38 -20.50 -17.08 -33.03
CA VAL A 38 -20.69 -15.63 -32.94
C VAL A 38 -19.76 -15.15 -31.84
N SER A 39 -18.53 -14.80 -32.23
CA SER A 39 -17.63 -14.01 -31.41
C SER A 39 -18.29 -12.67 -31.10
N VAL A 40 -18.86 -12.54 -29.90
CA VAL A 40 -19.29 -11.25 -29.37
C VAL A 40 -18.05 -10.58 -28.79
N LEU A 41 -17.30 -9.90 -29.66
CA LEU A 41 -16.37 -8.84 -29.28
C LEU A 41 -17.22 -7.65 -28.80
N LEU A 42 -17.43 -7.56 -27.49
CA LEU A 42 -17.73 -6.27 -26.84
C LEU A 42 -16.46 -5.79 -26.13
N ALA A 43 -15.55 -5.25 -26.94
CA ALA A 43 -14.57 -4.28 -26.43
C ALA A 43 -15.32 -2.94 -26.32
N SER A 44 -15.87 -2.66 -25.14
CA SER A 44 -16.23 -1.28 -24.80
C SER A 44 -14.93 -0.54 -24.56
N ALA A 45 -14.47 0.17 -25.59
CA ALA A 45 -13.38 1.14 -25.48
C ALA A 45 -13.83 2.27 -24.55
N CYS A 46 -13.56 2.11 -23.25
CA CYS A 46 -13.35 3.28 -22.41
C CYS A 46 -11.98 3.83 -22.81
N ALA A 47 -11.96 4.71 -23.81
CA ALA A 47 -10.86 5.63 -24.02
C ALA A 47 -10.82 6.59 -22.82
N GLY A 48 -10.28 6.11 -21.70
CA GLY A 48 -9.74 6.98 -20.68
C GLY A 48 -8.45 7.53 -21.24
N GLU A 49 -8.40 8.85 -21.45
CA GLU A 49 -7.16 9.59 -21.62
C GLU A 49 -6.09 9.02 -20.67
N ALA A 50 -4.89 8.71 -21.19
CA ALA A 50 -3.78 8.42 -20.30
C ALA A 50 -3.68 9.56 -19.27
N PRO A 51 -3.55 9.26 -17.97
CA PRO A 51 -3.43 10.32 -16.99
C PRO A 51 -2.29 11.25 -17.42
N PRO A 52 -2.48 12.58 -17.34
CA PRO A 52 -1.45 13.51 -17.75
C PRO A 52 -0.14 13.15 -17.04
N PRO A 53 1.01 13.29 -17.71
CA PRO A 53 2.29 13.09 -17.04
C PRO A 53 2.28 13.91 -15.76
N PRO A 54 2.77 13.35 -14.64
CA PRO A 54 2.75 14.07 -13.39
C PRO A 54 3.38 15.45 -13.57
N PRO A 55 2.85 16.47 -12.89
CA PRO A 55 3.44 17.79 -12.94
C PRO A 55 4.92 17.65 -12.61
N GLU A 56 5.75 18.26 -13.47
CA GLU A 56 7.18 18.36 -13.25
C GLU A 56 7.37 19.04 -11.89
N LEU A 57 7.73 18.25 -10.88
CA LEU A 57 8.21 18.80 -9.63
C LEU A 57 9.50 19.50 -10.01
N THR A 58 9.57 20.82 -9.85
CA THR A 58 10.83 21.54 -10.00
C THR A 58 11.79 20.95 -8.99
N ASP A 59 12.70 20.11 -9.46
CA ASP A 59 13.76 19.56 -8.64
C ASP A 59 14.63 20.72 -8.18
N GLY A 60 14.66 20.94 -6.87
CA GLY A 60 15.49 21.99 -6.31
C GLY A 60 15.12 22.32 -4.88
N ILE A 61 15.89 21.78 -3.95
CA ILE A 61 16.15 22.47 -2.69
C ILE A 61 16.89 23.77 -3.07
N PRO A 62 16.44 24.96 -2.63
CA PRO A 62 17.24 26.18 -2.75
C PRO A 62 18.67 25.88 -2.29
N GLY A 63 19.71 26.27 -3.04
CA GLY A 63 21.09 25.80 -2.78
C GLY A 63 21.60 26.07 -1.35
N ASP A 64 20.99 27.03 -0.65
CA ASP A 64 21.20 27.38 0.75
C ASP A 64 20.50 26.46 1.78
N GLU A 65 19.58 25.61 1.32
CA GLU A 65 18.88 24.59 2.10
C GLU A 65 19.43 23.16 1.87
N VAL A 66 20.44 23.00 0.99
CA VAL A 66 21.10 21.69 0.77
C VAL A 66 21.81 21.28 2.07
N PRO A 67 21.41 20.17 2.70
CA PRO A 67 22.07 19.73 3.92
C PRO A 67 23.57 19.49 3.66
N GLU A 68 24.45 20.03 4.52
CA GLU A 68 25.92 19.92 4.40
C GLU A 68 26.40 18.48 4.09
N ARG A 69 25.72 17.49 4.67
CA ARG A 69 25.86 16.04 4.43
C ARG A 69 25.76 15.58 2.97
N TRP A 70 25.38 16.44 2.03
CA TRP A 70 25.36 16.13 0.60
C TRP A 70 26.54 16.72 -0.16
N ALA A 71 27.09 17.84 0.32
CA ALA A 71 28.18 18.53 -0.34
C ALA A 71 29.48 17.72 -0.32
N GLU A 72 29.61 16.80 0.66
CA GLU A 72 30.79 15.93 0.82
C GLU A 72 30.79 14.72 -0.12
N GLY A 73 29.66 14.41 -0.77
CA GLY A 73 29.49 13.17 -1.54
C GLY A 73 29.46 11.93 -0.64
N VAL A 74 29.06 10.79 -1.20
CA VAL A 74 29.06 9.51 -0.49
C VAL A 74 30.12 8.62 -1.14
N GLU A 75 31.05 8.08 -0.36
CA GLU A 75 31.99 7.08 -0.86
C GLU A 75 31.21 5.86 -1.37
N VAL A 76 31.58 5.38 -2.55
CA VAL A 76 31.01 4.16 -3.12
C VAL A 76 31.48 2.98 -2.28
N ASP A 77 30.55 2.34 -1.58
CA ASP A 77 30.83 1.16 -0.77
C ASP A 77 31.17 -0.06 -1.66
N GLU A 78 32.09 -0.90 -1.20
CA GLU A 78 32.38 -2.19 -1.82
C GLU A 78 31.21 -3.17 -1.63
N ASP A 79 30.44 -3.04 -0.54
CA ASP A 79 29.22 -3.79 -0.30
C ASP A 79 28.03 -3.23 -1.10
N ARG A 80 27.82 -3.81 -2.29
CA ARG A 80 26.70 -3.52 -3.19
C ARG A 80 25.36 -4.12 -2.74
N SER A 81 25.23 -4.60 -1.50
CA SER A 81 23.97 -5.15 -0.98
C SER A 81 22.82 -4.14 -0.98
N GLY A 82 23.12 -2.85 -0.91
CA GLY A 82 22.16 -1.74 -1.02
C GLY A 82 21.93 -1.25 -2.46
N ASP A 83 22.71 -1.73 -3.42
CA ASP A 83 22.56 -1.35 -4.82
C ASP A 83 21.35 -2.03 -5.45
N LEU A 84 20.84 -1.41 -6.52
CA LEU A 84 19.85 -2.06 -7.36
C LEU A 84 20.43 -3.36 -7.90
N ARG A 85 19.65 -4.44 -7.80
CA ARG A 85 20.00 -5.70 -8.43
C ARG A 85 20.20 -5.48 -9.94
N PRO A 86 21.10 -6.22 -10.61
CA PRO A 86 21.35 -6.04 -12.04
C PRO A 86 20.07 -6.09 -12.89
N GLU A 87 19.09 -6.90 -12.51
CA GLU A 87 17.81 -6.96 -13.23
C GLU A 87 16.99 -5.67 -13.08
N ALA A 88 17.03 -5.04 -11.90
CA ALA A 88 16.36 -3.76 -11.68
C ALA A 88 17.08 -2.62 -12.42
N LEU A 89 18.41 -2.65 -12.45
CA LEU A 89 19.20 -1.68 -13.21
C LEU A 89 18.91 -1.79 -14.71
N ALA A 90 18.89 -3.00 -15.27
CA ALA A 90 18.57 -3.23 -16.67
C ALA A 90 17.17 -2.72 -17.06
N LEU A 91 16.18 -2.83 -16.17
CA LEU A 91 14.85 -2.27 -16.39
C LEU A 91 14.87 -0.73 -16.45
N ILE A 92 15.64 -0.08 -15.57
CA ILE A 92 15.81 1.37 -15.59
C ILE A 92 16.51 1.81 -16.87
N GLU A 93 17.61 1.16 -17.22
CA GLU A 93 18.38 1.47 -18.44
C GLU A 93 17.51 1.31 -19.70
N ALA A 94 16.72 0.24 -19.79
CA ALA A 94 15.79 0.03 -20.90
C ALA A 94 14.71 1.12 -20.96
N ARG A 95 14.14 1.50 -19.81
CA ARG A 95 13.16 2.59 -19.70
C ARG A 95 13.74 3.92 -20.17
N GLU A 96 14.95 4.26 -19.71
CA GLU A 96 15.65 5.49 -20.06
C GLU A 96 16.04 5.52 -21.54
N ALA A 97 16.36 4.37 -22.14
CA ALA A 97 16.56 4.21 -23.57
C ALA A 97 15.26 4.30 -24.40
N GLY A 98 14.09 4.41 -23.74
CA GLY A 98 12.79 4.48 -24.39
C GLY A 98 12.30 3.14 -24.94
N GLU A 99 12.86 2.03 -24.45
CA GLU A 99 12.40 0.71 -24.84
C GLU A 99 10.98 0.45 -24.32
N PRO A 100 10.13 -0.27 -25.08
CA PRO A 100 8.81 -0.62 -24.61
C PRO A 100 8.93 -1.52 -23.38
N GLU A 101 8.14 -1.22 -22.35
CA GLU A 101 8.02 -2.10 -21.19
C GLU A 101 7.75 -3.53 -21.64
N PRO A 102 8.44 -4.54 -21.07
CA PRO A 102 8.12 -5.92 -21.37
C PRO A 102 6.64 -6.14 -21.11
N ASN A 103 5.93 -6.58 -22.15
CA ASN A 103 4.49 -6.85 -22.11
C ASN A 103 4.22 -8.16 -21.34
N GLU A 104 4.74 -8.27 -20.12
CA GLU A 104 4.29 -9.28 -19.19
C GLU A 104 2.95 -8.81 -18.64
N GLU A 105 1.86 -9.46 -19.07
CA GLU A 105 0.61 -9.45 -18.32
C GLU A 105 0.88 -10.08 -16.96
N VAL A 106 1.44 -9.30 -16.01
CA VAL A 106 1.60 -9.75 -14.65
C VAL A 106 0.23 -9.65 -13.98
N SER A 107 -0.59 -10.68 -14.17
CA SER A 107 -1.89 -10.78 -13.53
C SER A 107 -1.69 -11.05 -12.04
N TYR A 108 -1.54 -9.99 -11.24
CA TYR A 108 -1.61 -10.12 -9.80
C TYR A 108 -3.09 -10.21 -9.38
N ALA A 109 -3.45 -11.29 -8.68
CA ALA A 109 -4.78 -11.44 -8.08
C ALA A 109 -5.06 -10.39 -7.00
N TRP A 110 -4.01 -9.80 -6.43
CA TRP A 110 -4.11 -8.75 -5.44
C TRP A 110 -4.62 -7.45 -6.06
N ARG A 111 -5.62 -6.85 -5.42
CA ARG A 111 -6.20 -5.57 -5.81
C ARG A 111 -5.85 -4.52 -4.77
N PRO A 112 -5.36 -3.34 -5.18
CA PRO A 112 -5.17 -2.22 -4.28
C PRO A 112 -6.45 -1.90 -3.50
N PRO A 113 -6.36 -1.66 -2.18
CA PRO A 113 -7.53 -1.25 -1.41
C PRO A 113 -7.95 0.15 -1.82
N ALA A 114 -9.25 0.35 -2.05
CA ALA A 114 -9.79 1.67 -2.39
C ALA A 114 -9.73 2.64 -1.19
N THR A 115 -9.81 2.10 0.03
CA THR A 115 -9.88 2.86 1.27
C THR A 115 -9.03 2.23 2.36
N VAL A 116 -8.71 3.01 3.38
CA VAL A 116 -8.09 2.59 4.63
C VAL A 116 -8.95 3.05 5.81
N ARG A 117 -9.15 2.18 6.80
CA ARG A 117 -9.79 2.52 8.07
C ARG A 117 -8.74 3.07 9.03
N VAL A 118 -8.89 4.31 9.47
CA VAL A 118 -7.92 5.00 10.32
C VAL A 118 -8.56 5.34 11.65
N TRP A 119 -8.02 4.77 12.72
CA TRP A 119 -8.37 5.15 14.09
C TRP A 119 -7.74 6.52 14.42
N ARG A 120 -8.58 7.53 14.63
CA ARG A 120 -8.21 8.95 14.78
C ARG A 120 -7.78 9.31 16.21
N ARG A 121 -6.90 8.48 16.78
CA ARG A 121 -6.41 8.57 18.16
C ARG A 121 -5.74 9.91 18.49
N ARG A 122 -4.99 10.50 17.56
CA ARG A 122 -4.35 11.81 17.76
C ARG A 122 -5.39 12.91 17.91
N LEU A 123 -6.49 12.82 17.17
CA LEU A 123 -7.54 13.83 17.15
C LEU A 123 -8.41 13.80 18.40
N ASP A 124 -8.75 12.61 18.90
CA ASP A 124 -9.66 12.45 20.04
C ASP A 124 -8.98 12.08 21.37
N GLY A 125 -7.67 11.79 21.35
CA GLY A 125 -6.88 11.46 22.53
C GLY A 125 -7.10 10.05 23.07
N SER A 126 -7.83 9.18 22.35
CA SER A 126 -8.11 7.82 22.79
C SER A 126 -6.83 6.97 22.89
N THR A 127 -6.68 6.22 23.98
CA THR A 127 -5.48 5.39 24.23
C THR A 127 -5.75 3.90 24.12
N ALA A 128 -6.99 3.48 24.36
CA ALA A 128 -7.42 2.10 24.19
C ALA A 128 -7.92 1.88 22.76
N SER A 129 -7.38 0.83 22.12
CA SER A 129 -7.74 0.47 20.75
C SER A 129 -9.25 0.34 20.61
N CYS A 130 -9.79 0.90 19.52
CA CYS A 130 -11.20 0.83 19.16
C CYS A 130 -12.15 1.60 20.08
N GLN A 131 -11.61 2.54 20.86
CA GLN A 131 -12.38 3.62 21.46
C GLN A 131 -12.22 4.88 20.61
N GLY A 132 -13.25 5.71 20.54
CA GLY A 132 -13.20 6.95 19.77
C GLY A 132 -13.51 6.78 18.28
N ARG A 133 -12.96 7.66 17.45
CA ARG A 133 -13.34 7.84 16.05
C ARG A 133 -12.51 6.95 15.12
N VAL A 134 -13.19 6.26 14.19
CA VAL A 134 -12.56 5.57 13.06
C VAL A 134 -13.12 6.15 11.77
N ASP A 135 -12.23 6.65 10.90
CA ASP A 135 -12.59 7.15 9.58
C ASP A 135 -12.31 6.12 8.50
N VAL A 136 -13.17 6.04 7.48
CA VAL A 136 -12.87 5.34 6.22
C VAL A 136 -12.41 6.38 5.22
N ILE A 137 -11.13 6.32 4.83
CA ILE A 137 -10.47 7.35 4.02
C ILE A 137 -10.03 6.73 2.68
N PRO A 138 -10.28 7.37 1.53
CA PRO A 138 -9.71 6.92 0.25
C PRO A 138 -8.19 6.80 0.34
N LEU A 139 -7.60 5.72 -0.17
CA LEU A 139 -6.17 5.43 0.03
C LEU A 139 -5.27 6.60 -0.40
N GLU A 140 -5.49 7.17 -1.58
CA GLU A 140 -4.67 8.30 -2.06
C GLU A 140 -4.83 9.56 -1.21
N LYS A 141 -6.03 9.81 -0.65
CA LYS A 141 -6.24 10.90 0.32
C LYS A 141 -5.47 10.65 1.61
N TYR A 142 -5.43 9.39 2.07
CA TYR A 142 -4.64 9.01 3.23
C TYR A 142 -3.15 9.28 3.00
N VAL A 143 -2.60 8.84 1.87
CA VAL A 143 -1.18 9.07 1.52
C VAL A 143 -0.86 10.57 1.47
N LYS A 144 -1.74 11.41 0.89
CA LYS A 144 -1.61 12.88 0.88
C LYS A 144 -1.58 13.50 2.27
N GLY A 145 -2.30 12.93 3.23
CA GLY A 145 -2.33 13.38 4.62
C GLY A 145 -1.17 12.85 5.48
N VAL A 146 -0.52 11.75 5.06
CA VAL A 146 0.66 11.21 5.76
C VAL A 146 1.95 11.86 5.28
N LEU A 147 2.16 11.95 3.96
CA LEU A 147 3.44 12.34 3.38
C LEU A 147 4.05 13.63 3.97
N PRO A 148 3.33 14.75 4.13
CA PRO A 148 3.92 15.98 4.67
C PRO A 148 4.24 15.93 6.18
N HIS A 149 3.82 14.88 6.88
CA HIS A 149 4.07 14.67 8.31
C HIS A 149 5.12 13.60 8.59
N GLU A 150 5.57 12.88 7.56
CA GLU A 150 6.61 11.87 7.63
C GLU A 150 7.85 12.31 6.83
N TRP A 151 7.66 12.91 5.65
CA TRP A 151 8.73 13.48 4.84
C TRP A 151 8.74 15.01 4.93
N ILE A 152 9.94 15.59 4.99
CA ILE A 152 10.10 17.05 5.00
C ILE A 152 9.71 17.60 3.63
N ARG A 153 8.76 18.53 3.58
CA ARG A 153 8.15 19.00 2.32
C ARG A 153 9.12 19.65 1.32
N SER A 154 10.24 20.18 1.79
CA SER A 154 11.28 20.77 0.95
C SER A 154 12.24 19.73 0.36
N TRP A 155 12.08 18.44 0.69
CA TRP A 155 12.91 17.37 0.14
C TRP A 155 12.73 17.17 -1.38
N HIS A 156 13.67 16.45 -1.99
CA HIS A 156 13.71 16.25 -3.44
C HIS A 156 12.43 15.59 -3.94
N GLY A 157 12.04 15.88 -5.19
CA GLY A 157 10.85 15.30 -5.79
C GLY A 157 10.87 13.78 -5.73
N GLU A 158 12.00 13.16 -6.06
CA GLU A 158 12.19 11.71 -5.99
C GLU A 158 12.11 11.14 -4.56
N SER A 159 12.63 11.88 -3.57
CA SER A 159 12.50 11.50 -2.16
C SER A 159 11.03 11.50 -1.71
N LEU A 160 10.27 12.54 -2.10
CA LEU A 160 8.83 12.62 -1.82
C LEU A 160 8.06 11.50 -2.55
N ARG A 161 8.42 11.17 -3.79
CA ARG A 161 7.84 10.07 -4.57
C ARG A 161 8.13 8.72 -3.91
N ALA A 162 9.37 8.47 -3.49
CA ALA A 162 9.76 7.27 -2.76
C ALA A 162 9.00 7.14 -1.43
N GLY A 163 8.89 8.24 -0.67
CA GLY A 163 8.07 8.31 0.55
C GLY A 163 6.61 7.96 0.29
N ALA A 164 6.00 8.52 -0.77
CA ALA A 164 4.62 8.23 -1.14
C ALA A 164 4.39 6.74 -1.43
N VAL A 165 5.30 6.10 -2.18
CA VAL A 165 5.22 4.66 -2.47
C VAL A 165 5.38 3.82 -1.19
N ALA A 166 6.31 4.17 -0.30
CA ALA A 166 6.52 3.47 0.97
C ALA A 166 5.28 3.57 1.88
N ILE A 167 4.76 4.78 2.07
CA ILE A 167 3.55 5.08 2.86
C ILE A 167 2.36 4.25 2.34
N ARG A 168 2.11 4.32 1.03
CA ARG A 168 1.01 3.61 0.37
C ARG A 168 1.12 2.10 0.53
N THR A 169 2.33 1.57 0.31
CA THR A 169 2.60 0.13 0.41
C THR A 169 2.44 -0.38 1.84
N TYR A 170 2.92 0.36 2.83
CA TYR A 170 2.75 0.03 4.24
C TYR A 170 1.26 -0.06 4.63
N ALA A 171 0.46 0.95 4.25
CA ALA A 171 -0.98 0.94 4.53
C ALA A 171 -1.68 -0.23 3.84
N ALA A 172 -1.39 -0.47 2.57
CA ALA A 172 -1.92 -1.60 1.82
C ALA A 172 -1.55 -2.96 2.44
N SER A 173 -0.34 -3.08 2.99
CA SER A 173 0.10 -4.31 3.68
C SER A 173 -0.72 -4.62 4.94
N TRP A 174 -1.11 -3.59 5.71
CA TRP A 174 -1.96 -3.77 6.89
C TRP A 174 -3.40 -4.10 6.51
N VAL A 175 -3.96 -3.41 5.51
CA VAL A 175 -5.31 -3.73 4.99
C VAL A 175 -5.36 -5.18 4.51
N THR A 176 -4.34 -5.64 3.78
CA THR A 176 -4.23 -7.03 3.29
C THR A 176 -4.17 -8.05 4.42
N ARG A 177 -3.65 -7.68 5.60
CA ARG A 177 -3.56 -8.52 6.80
C ARG A 177 -4.80 -8.48 7.70
N GLY A 178 -5.84 -7.76 7.29
CA GLY A 178 -7.07 -7.58 8.08
C GLY A 178 -7.03 -6.39 9.06
N GLY A 179 -5.98 -5.57 8.97
CA GLY A 179 -5.76 -4.40 9.80
C GLY A 179 -4.87 -4.66 11.01
N LYS A 180 -4.29 -3.59 11.55
CA LYS A 180 -3.45 -3.61 12.75
C LYS A 180 -4.26 -3.68 14.04
N TYR A 181 -5.45 -3.10 14.02
CA TYR A 181 -6.40 -3.05 15.14
C TYR A 181 -7.68 -3.77 14.74
N SER A 182 -8.44 -4.28 15.70
CA SER A 182 -9.68 -5.01 15.40
C SER A 182 -10.74 -4.14 14.68
N CYS A 183 -10.70 -2.82 14.89
CA CYS A 183 -11.62 -1.84 14.29
C CYS A 183 -11.03 -1.08 13.10
N ALA A 184 -9.70 -1.04 12.94
CA ALA A 184 -9.04 -0.13 12.02
C ALA A 184 -7.77 -0.75 11.43
N ASP A 185 -7.44 -0.32 10.22
CA ASP A 185 -6.26 -0.81 9.53
C ASP A 185 -4.99 -0.19 10.12
N LEU A 186 -5.06 1.10 10.47
CA LEU A 186 -3.98 1.89 11.08
C LEU A 186 -4.54 2.90 12.10
N ASP A 187 -3.65 3.54 12.86
CA ASP A 187 -3.92 4.75 13.64
C ASP A 187 -3.20 5.97 13.03
N ASP A 188 -3.53 7.18 13.48
CA ASP A 188 -2.99 8.44 12.96
C ASP A 188 -1.79 8.99 13.76
N THR A 189 -1.08 8.14 14.51
CA THR A 189 0.14 8.49 15.26
C THR A 189 1.38 7.78 14.71
N THR A 190 2.55 8.10 15.27
CA THR A 190 3.83 7.42 14.97
C THR A 190 3.84 5.94 15.32
N ALA A 191 2.83 5.42 16.04
CA ALA A 191 2.68 3.98 16.20
C ALA A 191 2.45 3.29 14.85
N SER A 192 1.79 3.97 13.92
CA SER A 192 1.54 3.53 12.54
C SER A 192 2.21 4.48 11.56
N GLN A 193 1.52 5.56 11.18
CA GLN A 193 2.02 6.67 10.38
C GLN A 193 1.26 7.93 10.80
N VAL A 194 1.94 9.07 10.91
CA VAL A 194 1.31 10.32 11.30
C VAL A 194 0.39 10.81 10.19
N TYR A 195 -0.93 10.61 10.35
CA TYR A 195 -1.93 11.12 9.42
C TYR A 195 -2.58 12.38 9.96
N GLN A 196 -2.72 13.41 9.11
CA GLN A 196 -3.59 14.54 9.38
C GLN A 196 -4.37 14.92 8.12
N ASP A 197 -5.49 15.64 8.29
CA ASP A 197 -6.30 16.09 7.15
C ASP A 197 -5.64 17.26 6.38
N GLN A 198 -4.60 17.87 6.95
CA GLN A 198 -3.79 18.90 6.30
C GLN A 198 -2.91 18.28 5.20
N THR A 199 -2.95 18.87 4.00
CA THR A 199 -2.14 18.44 2.85
C THR A 199 -1.49 19.65 2.18
N TYR A 200 -0.48 19.42 1.34
CA TYR A 200 0.29 20.47 0.67
C TYR A 200 0.49 20.14 -0.81
N ALA A 201 0.50 21.16 -1.68
CA ALA A 201 0.58 20.97 -3.13
C ALA A 201 1.82 20.17 -3.57
N VAL A 202 3.00 20.48 -3.01
CA VAL A 202 4.27 19.80 -3.34
C VAL A 202 4.22 18.29 -3.03
N THR A 203 3.72 17.93 -1.85
CA THR A 203 3.58 16.51 -1.48
C THR A 203 2.43 15.84 -2.24
N ASN A 204 1.34 16.57 -2.51
CA ASN A 204 0.23 16.03 -3.29
C ASN A 204 0.66 15.65 -4.71
N ALA A 205 1.48 16.49 -5.35
CA ALA A 205 2.04 16.21 -6.66
C ALA A 205 2.91 14.94 -6.67
N ALA A 206 3.74 14.71 -5.63
CA ALA A 206 4.50 13.47 -5.49
C ALA A 206 3.61 12.23 -5.28
N VAL A 207 2.52 12.36 -4.51
CA VAL A 207 1.53 11.29 -4.34
C VAL A 207 0.83 10.98 -5.66
N ASP A 208 0.40 12.01 -6.39
CA ASP A 208 -0.29 11.87 -7.67
C ASP A 208 0.62 11.27 -8.74
N ALA A 209 1.91 11.64 -8.75
CA ALA A 209 2.93 11.08 -9.64
C ALA A 209 3.21 9.59 -9.42
N THR A 210 2.88 9.08 -8.23
CA THR A 210 3.11 7.68 -7.84
C THR A 210 1.80 6.95 -7.57
N ALA A 211 0.68 7.49 -8.06
CA ALA A 211 -0.63 6.92 -7.84
C ALA A 211 -0.66 5.45 -8.28
N ALA A 212 -1.24 4.60 -7.44
CA ALA A 212 -1.29 3.14 -7.64
C ALA A 212 0.07 2.42 -7.81
N THR A 213 1.19 3.05 -7.47
CA THR A 213 2.50 2.38 -7.41
C THR A 213 2.75 1.79 -6.03
N PHE A 214 3.10 0.50 -5.99
CA PHE A 214 3.34 -0.28 -4.77
C PHE A 214 4.62 -1.11 -4.89
N VAL A 215 5.26 -1.40 -3.76
CA VAL A 215 6.34 -2.39 -3.71
C VAL A 215 5.74 -3.76 -3.41
N MET A 216 5.90 -4.69 -4.35
CA MET A 216 5.28 -6.02 -4.31
C MET A 216 6.33 -7.12 -4.17
N LYS A 217 6.02 -8.18 -3.43
CA LYS A 217 6.79 -9.43 -3.39
C LYS A 217 5.84 -10.60 -3.37
N ASN A 218 6.04 -11.57 -4.25
CA ASN A 218 5.20 -12.77 -4.35
C ASN A 218 3.70 -12.45 -4.48
N GLY A 219 3.37 -11.38 -5.22
CA GLY A 219 2.00 -10.94 -5.46
C GLY A 219 1.26 -10.30 -4.29
N ALA A 220 1.95 -9.93 -3.22
CA ALA A 220 1.40 -9.14 -2.12
C ALA A 220 2.25 -7.90 -1.85
N PRO A 221 1.67 -6.81 -1.32
CA PRO A 221 2.43 -5.63 -0.91
C PRO A 221 3.41 -6.03 0.20
N VAL A 222 4.66 -5.58 0.08
CA VAL A 222 5.66 -5.80 1.13
C VAL A 222 5.31 -5.02 2.39
N PHE A 223 5.87 -5.42 3.52
CA PHE A 223 5.80 -4.59 4.73
C PHE A 223 6.82 -3.44 4.61
N ALA A 224 6.41 -2.36 3.96
CA ALA A 224 7.27 -1.21 3.63
C ALA A 224 7.47 -0.28 4.83
N GLU A 225 8.15 -0.77 5.87
CA GLU A 225 8.54 0.06 7.01
C GLU A 225 9.49 1.18 6.59
N TYR A 226 9.55 2.25 7.37
CA TYR A 226 10.51 3.33 7.18
C TYR A 226 10.85 3.99 8.53
N SER A 227 12.05 4.55 8.63
CA SER A 227 12.42 5.41 9.76
C SER A 227 13.35 6.54 9.35
N ALA A 228 13.50 7.54 10.23
CA ALA A 228 14.28 8.74 9.97
C ALA A 228 15.70 8.39 9.53
N GLU A 229 16.39 7.59 10.34
CA GLU A 229 17.79 7.24 10.15
C GLU A 229 17.98 5.75 10.42
N ASN A 230 18.35 4.96 9.41
CA ASN A 230 18.47 3.50 9.56
C ASN A 230 19.85 3.04 10.07
N GLY A 231 20.86 3.88 9.91
CA GLY A 231 22.26 3.57 10.18
C GLY A 231 22.89 2.71 9.10
N HIS A 232 24.21 2.55 9.18
CA HIS A 232 25.01 1.75 8.28
C HIS A 232 25.80 0.68 9.06
N PRO A 233 25.65 -0.62 8.72
CA PRO A 233 24.55 -1.17 7.95
C PRO A 233 23.21 -0.97 8.67
N THR A 234 22.11 -1.08 7.93
CA THR A 234 20.74 -1.07 8.49
C THR A 234 20.56 -2.21 9.51
N ALA A 235 19.46 -2.20 10.27
CA ALA A 235 19.17 -3.27 11.24
C ALA A 235 19.00 -4.66 10.61
N THR A 236 18.84 -4.74 9.29
CA THR A 236 18.78 -5.98 8.50
C THR A 236 20.05 -6.28 7.71
N GLY A 237 21.13 -5.53 7.93
CA GLY A 237 22.43 -5.78 7.28
C GLY A 237 22.55 -5.27 5.85
N ILE A 238 21.63 -4.42 5.39
CA ILE A 238 21.73 -3.74 4.08
C ILE A 238 22.65 -2.53 4.24
N SER A 239 23.60 -2.34 3.31
CA SER A 239 24.44 -1.13 3.26
C SER A 239 23.61 0.13 2.96
N ASP A 240 23.84 1.19 3.74
CA ASP A 240 23.28 2.54 3.54
C ASP A 240 24.35 3.59 3.84
N SER A 241 25.24 3.87 2.89
CA SER A 241 26.42 4.74 3.10
C SER A 241 26.06 6.20 3.42
N VAL A 242 24.87 6.68 3.04
CA VAL A 242 24.35 8.01 3.44
C VAL A 242 24.18 8.09 4.97
N CYS A 243 23.90 6.96 5.60
CA CYS A 243 23.70 6.82 7.04
C CYS A 243 24.97 6.42 7.79
N ALA A 244 26.12 6.35 7.12
CA ALA A 244 27.39 5.97 7.74
C ALA A 244 27.81 6.96 8.84
N GLY A 245 28.21 6.42 9.99
CA GLY A 245 28.59 7.21 11.17
C GLY A 245 27.44 7.96 11.86
N ARG A 246 26.19 7.80 11.41
CA ARG A 246 25.01 8.44 12.03
C ARG A 246 24.36 7.53 13.07
N ALA A 247 23.83 8.15 14.11
CA ALA A 247 23.05 7.42 15.11
C ALA A 247 21.71 7.00 14.53
N ARG A 248 21.38 5.71 14.63
CA ARG A 248 20.06 5.20 14.22
C ARG A 248 18.94 5.94 14.94
N TYR A 249 17.95 6.42 14.18
CA TYR A 249 16.81 7.16 14.67
C TYR A 249 15.52 6.52 14.13
N GLY A 250 15.00 5.59 14.94
CA GLY A 250 13.89 4.69 14.60
C GLY A 250 14.31 3.23 14.70
N HIS A 251 13.66 2.36 13.93
CA HIS A 251 13.88 0.91 14.04
C HIS A 251 14.97 0.37 13.10
N GLY A 252 15.41 1.15 12.12
CA GLY A 252 16.50 0.79 11.21
C GLY A 252 16.13 -0.23 10.15
N ARG A 253 14.87 -0.30 9.74
CA ARG A 253 14.37 -1.26 8.75
C ARG A 253 13.67 -0.53 7.62
N GLY A 254 13.67 -1.13 6.44
CA GLY A 254 12.99 -0.60 5.26
C GLY A 254 13.61 0.71 4.78
N THR A 255 12.79 1.65 4.32
CA THR A 255 13.28 2.90 3.72
C THR A 255 13.86 3.83 4.78
N CYS A 256 15.05 4.37 4.53
CA CYS A 256 15.59 5.46 5.32
C CYS A 256 15.06 6.79 4.76
N GLN A 257 14.40 7.60 5.59
CA GLN A 257 13.88 8.91 5.14
C GLN A 257 15.04 9.79 4.70
N TRP A 258 16.07 9.90 5.54
CA TRP A 258 17.30 10.59 5.17
C TRP A 258 18.03 9.92 3.99
N GLY A 259 18.05 8.59 3.90
CA GLY A 259 18.69 7.90 2.76
C GLY A 259 17.96 8.13 1.43
N SER A 260 16.65 8.36 1.46
CA SER A 260 15.84 8.65 0.26
C SER A 260 16.08 10.04 -0.33
N GLN A 261 16.81 10.90 0.38
CA GLN A 261 17.08 12.29 0.00
C GLN A 261 18.20 12.45 -1.05
N ARG A 262 18.65 11.38 -1.71
CA ARG A 262 19.79 11.39 -2.64
C ARG A 262 19.41 11.78 -4.07
#